data_AF-A0A0K9XU52-F1
#
_entry.id   AF-A0A0K9XU52-F1
#
_cell.length_a   1.000
_cell.length_b   1.000
_cell.length_c   1.000
_cell.angle_alpha   90.00
_cell.angle_beta   90.00
_cell.angle_gamma   90.00
#
_symmetry.space_group_name_H-M   'P 1'
#
loop_
_entity.id
_entity.type
_entity.pdbx_description
1 polymer ?
#
loop_
_entity_poly.entity_id
_entity_poly.type
_entity_poly.pdbx_seq_one_letter_code
_entity_poly.pdbx_strand_id
1 'polypeptide(L)'
;MRIFFVILFIFTSIISFSQVYHFDYFIKEKTTGTKPKKIEWFDDWFYNTKTGEKLSIKNENNKTIAILYPIDQRIKHIFKVNKIKDQNYFIYKYSRQVNLGDTPARPYKGKEVFDIKQLDSLHYNFVVFKNSQRKNKEIDAIIKLEIGEFDYIDFGIDHIITFDGEIQLKRILNPEYKYFIKSTEYRYNSKFSTTKSVELIQKVDLILNVPSILKEPANWSDFED
;
A
#
# COMPACT_ATOMS: atom_id res chain seq x y z
N MET A 1 -18.42 50.82 -8.68
CA MET A 1 -18.56 49.54 -7.94
C MET A 1 -18.28 48.29 -8.79
N ARG A 2 -17.36 48.34 -9.77
CA ARG A 2 -16.99 47.19 -10.62
C ARG A 2 -15.57 46.64 -10.35
N ILE A 3 -14.68 47.48 -9.80
CA ILE A 3 -13.28 47.12 -9.55
C ILE A 3 -13.12 46.21 -8.32
N PHE A 4 -14.01 46.34 -7.32
CA PHE A 4 -13.98 45.50 -6.11
C PHE A 4 -14.28 44.02 -6.38
N PHE A 5 -15.13 43.71 -7.38
CA PHE A 5 -15.46 42.33 -7.74
C PHE A 5 -14.33 41.62 -8.50
N VAL A 6 -13.52 42.34 -9.28
CA VAL A 6 -12.38 41.76 -10.00
C VAL A 6 -11.26 41.41 -9.04
N ILE A 7 -11.02 42.24 -8.02
CA ILE A 7 -10.01 41.97 -6.98
C ILE A 7 -10.41 40.74 -6.15
N LEU A 8 -11.71 40.57 -5.83
CA LEU A 8 -12.20 39.39 -5.12
C LEU A 8 -11.98 38.10 -5.93
N PHE A 9 -12.19 38.13 -7.25
CA PHE A 9 -11.99 36.98 -8.13
C PHE A 9 -10.51 36.55 -8.24
N ILE A 10 -9.59 37.52 -8.22
CA ILE A 10 -8.15 37.25 -8.21
C ILE A 10 -7.74 36.58 -6.89
N PHE A 11 -8.25 37.06 -5.74
CA PHE A 11 -7.97 36.43 -4.45
C PHE A 11 -8.60 35.04 -4.29
N THR A 12 -9.77 34.77 -4.89
CA THR A 12 -10.36 33.41 -4.87
C THR A 12 -9.65 32.44 -5.81
N SER A 13 -8.99 32.92 -6.88
CA SER A 13 -8.18 32.05 -7.76
C SER A 13 -6.85 31.61 -7.12
N ILE A 14 -6.41 32.29 -6.05
CA ILE A 14 -5.26 31.92 -5.22
C ILE A 14 -5.66 30.92 -4.12
N ILE A 15 -6.95 30.55 -4.02
CA ILE A 15 -7.36 29.31 -3.36
C ILE A 15 -6.85 28.17 -4.24
N SER A 16 -5.55 27.94 -4.11
CA SER A 16 -4.79 26.85 -4.68
C SER A 16 -5.60 25.61 -4.37
N PHE A 17 -6.18 24.99 -5.39
CA PHE A 17 -6.92 23.75 -5.24
C PHE A 17 -5.99 22.79 -4.48
N SER A 18 -6.23 22.55 -3.20
CA SER A 18 -5.49 21.58 -2.40
C SER A 18 -6.33 20.33 -2.35
N GLN A 19 -5.73 19.20 -2.72
CA GLN A 19 -6.37 17.90 -2.56
C GLN A 19 -6.32 17.53 -1.08
N VAL A 20 -7.47 17.16 -0.53
CA VAL A 20 -7.59 16.77 0.87
C VAL A 20 -7.70 15.25 0.93
N TYR A 21 -6.80 14.61 1.66
CA TYR A 21 -6.79 13.18 1.89
C TYR A 21 -7.09 12.90 3.36
N HIS A 22 -7.97 11.93 3.59
CA HIS A 22 -8.35 11.48 4.92
C HIS A 22 -7.86 10.05 5.12
N PHE A 23 -7.38 9.72 6.30
CA PHE A 23 -7.02 8.35 6.68
C PHE A 23 -7.60 8.03 8.05
N ASP A 24 -8.24 6.88 8.15
CA ASP A 24 -9.00 6.45 9.32
C ASP A 24 -8.32 5.33 10.11
N TYR A 25 -7.30 4.68 9.52
CA TYR A 25 -6.47 3.68 10.22
C TYR A 25 -4.98 3.87 9.98
N PHE A 26 -4.19 3.61 11.01
CA PHE A 26 -2.76 3.34 10.93
C PHE A 26 -2.53 1.83 11.03
N ILE A 27 -1.72 1.27 10.13
CA ILE A 27 -1.41 -0.15 10.07
C ILE A 27 0.10 -0.33 10.09
N LYS A 28 0.55 -1.26 10.92
CA LYS A 28 1.94 -1.72 11.00
C LYS A 28 2.02 -3.19 10.65
N GLU A 29 2.75 -3.51 9.59
CA GLU A 29 3.13 -4.86 9.24
C GLU A 29 4.58 -5.15 9.61
N LYS A 30 4.82 -6.40 9.95
CA LYS A 30 6.15 -6.98 10.09
C LYS A 30 6.32 -8.04 9.03
N THR A 31 7.41 -7.97 8.30
CA THR A 31 7.82 -9.02 7.38
C THR A 31 9.07 -9.72 7.88
N THR A 32 9.05 -11.04 7.93
CA THR A 32 10.18 -11.89 8.30
C THR A 32 10.51 -12.88 7.19
N GLY A 33 11.70 -12.77 6.62
CA GLY A 33 12.27 -13.75 5.69
C GLY A 33 13.09 -14.79 6.45
N THR A 34 13.00 -16.06 6.06
CA THR A 34 13.62 -17.17 6.83
C THR A 34 14.93 -17.68 6.21
N LYS A 35 15.16 -17.47 4.91
CA LYS A 35 16.36 -17.91 4.15
C LYS A 35 16.61 -17.01 2.94
N PRO A 36 17.84 -16.84 2.44
CA PRO A 36 19.12 -17.37 2.94
C PRO A 36 19.70 -16.61 4.15
N LYS A 37 19.10 -15.49 4.55
CA LYS A 37 19.38 -14.80 5.82
C LYS A 37 18.05 -14.44 6.47
N LYS A 38 18.00 -14.41 7.81
CA LYS A 38 16.86 -13.85 8.52
C LYS A 38 16.84 -12.35 8.26
N ILE A 39 15.83 -11.89 7.53
CA ILE A 39 15.62 -10.46 7.29
C ILE A 39 14.31 -10.11 7.96
N GLU A 40 14.31 -9.04 8.72
CA GLU A 40 13.13 -8.49 9.35
C GLU A 40 13.01 -7.04 8.90
N TRP A 41 11.82 -6.66 8.43
CA TRP A 41 11.50 -5.26 8.17
C TRP A 41 10.07 -4.96 8.63
N PHE A 42 9.84 -3.69 8.91
CA PHE A 42 8.54 -3.17 9.29
C PHE A 42 8.07 -2.21 8.22
N ASP A 43 6.81 -2.34 7.85
CA ASP A 43 6.13 -1.46 6.92
C ASP A 43 5.02 -0.76 7.71
N ASP A 44 5.00 0.57 7.67
CA ASP A 44 4.03 1.40 8.38
C ASP A 44 3.25 2.22 7.33
N TRP A 45 1.92 2.29 7.42
CA TRP A 45 1.14 3.20 6.56
C TRP A 45 -0.17 3.63 7.20
N PHE A 46 -0.72 4.73 6.65
CA PHE A 46 -2.08 5.14 6.90
C PHE A 46 -2.97 4.65 5.76
N TYR A 47 -4.20 4.24 6.10
CA TYR A 47 -5.18 3.69 5.18
C TYR A 47 -6.50 4.45 5.27
N ASN A 48 -7.14 4.67 4.13
CA ASN A 48 -8.50 5.16 4.04
C ASN A 48 -9.43 4.02 3.65
N THR A 49 -10.32 3.61 4.55
CA THR A 49 -11.21 2.47 4.32
C THR A 49 -12.29 2.72 3.26
N LYS A 50 -12.59 3.99 2.95
CA LYS A 50 -13.59 4.36 1.94
C LYS A 50 -13.01 4.40 0.53
N THR A 51 -11.79 4.91 0.38
CA THR A 51 -11.15 5.12 -0.94
C THR A 51 -10.10 4.05 -1.27
N GLY A 52 -9.59 3.35 -0.26
CA GLY A 52 -8.47 2.41 -0.40
C GLY A 52 -7.10 3.08 -0.53
N GLU A 53 -7.02 4.41 -0.37
CA GLU A 53 -5.77 5.16 -0.45
C GLU A 53 -4.81 4.78 0.67
N LYS A 54 -3.51 4.70 0.33
CA LYS A 54 -2.43 4.35 1.26
C LYS A 54 -1.38 5.46 1.28
N LEU A 55 -1.02 5.89 2.49
CA LEU A 55 0.15 6.76 2.75
C LEU A 55 1.22 5.92 3.43
N SER A 56 2.19 5.44 2.67
CA SER A 56 3.28 4.60 3.17
C SER A 56 4.36 5.43 3.85
N ILE A 57 4.81 5.01 5.03
CA ILE A 57 5.94 5.59 5.75
C ILE A 57 7.16 4.70 5.51
N LYS A 58 8.27 5.29 5.09
CA LYS A 58 9.53 4.57 4.81
C LYS A 58 10.70 5.26 5.49
N ASN A 59 11.68 4.46 5.88
CA ASN A 59 12.97 4.97 6.34
C ASN A 59 14.01 4.75 5.25
N GLU A 60 14.50 5.84 4.67
CA GLU A 60 15.52 5.83 3.61
C GLU A 60 16.65 6.79 4.00
N ASN A 61 17.90 6.33 3.96
CA ASN A 61 19.09 7.14 4.27
C ASN A 61 19.01 7.89 5.62
N ASN A 62 18.60 7.20 6.69
CA ASN A 62 18.36 7.75 8.03
C ASN A 62 17.28 8.85 8.10
N LYS A 63 16.44 8.99 7.08
CA LYS A 63 15.31 9.93 7.04
C LYS A 63 14.00 9.16 6.92
N THR A 64 12.98 9.64 7.62
CA THR A 64 11.62 9.11 7.47
C THR A 64 10.89 9.93 6.41
N ILE A 65 10.37 9.24 5.40
CA ILE A 65 9.59 9.83 4.31
C ILE A 65 8.20 9.22 4.31
N ALA A 66 7.21 9.95 3.80
CA ALA A 66 5.92 9.37 3.48
C ALA A 66 5.63 9.52 1.99
N ILE A 67 5.01 8.50 1.41
CA ILE A 67 4.67 8.43 -0.01
C ILE A 67 3.17 8.15 -0.11
N LEU A 68 2.46 9.07 -0.78
CA LEU A 68 1.06 8.92 -1.11
C LEU A 68 0.91 8.70 -2.61
N TYR A 69 0.18 7.65 -2.97
CA TYR A 69 -0.28 7.42 -4.33
C TYR A 69 -1.76 7.75 -4.39
N PRO A 70 -2.18 8.74 -5.20
CA PRO A 70 -3.58 8.94 -5.55
C PRO A 70 -4.14 7.69 -6.24
N ILE A 71 -5.47 7.58 -6.28
CA ILE A 71 -6.18 6.45 -6.89
C ILE A 71 -5.76 6.20 -8.35
N ASP A 72 -5.43 7.25 -9.11
CA ASP A 72 -4.99 7.11 -10.51
C ASP A 72 -3.57 6.53 -10.66
N GLN A 73 -2.79 6.50 -9.59
CA GLN A 73 -1.40 6.04 -9.50
C GLN A 73 -0.44 6.68 -10.52
N ARG A 74 -0.82 7.78 -11.18
CA ARG A 74 0.01 8.46 -12.18
C ARG A 74 1.03 9.39 -11.55
N ILE A 75 0.74 9.86 -10.34
CA ILE A 75 1.56 10.77 -9.56
C ILE A 75 1.85 10.11 -8.22
N LYS A 76 2.97 10.47 -7.60
CA LYS A 76 3.21 10.20 -6.19
C LYS A 76 3.62 11.47 -5.46
N HIS A 77 3.00 11.70 -4.31
CA HIS A 77 3.31 12.81 -3.42
C HIS A 77 4.30 12.35 -2.36
N ILE A 78 5.34 13.16 -2.15
CA ILE A 78 6.43 12.85 -1.21
C ILE A 78 6.42 13.87 -0.07
N PHE A 79 6.47 13.35 1.14
CA PHE A 79 6.52 14.13 2.38
C PHE A 79 7.77 13.77 3.17
N LYS A 80 8.37 14.77 3.82
CA LYS A 80 9.29 14.56 4.94
C LYS A 80 8.48 14.33 6.20
N VAL A 81 8.80 13.28 6.94
CA VAL A 81 8.14 12.95 8.20
C VAL A 81 9.08 13.29 9.34
N ASN A 82 8.69 14.28 10.14
CA ASN A 82 9.39 14.60 11.37
C ASN A 82 8.62 14.00 12.54
N LYS A 83 9.31 13.27 13.41
CA LYS A 83 8.74 12.79 14.66
C LYS A 83 9.06 13.79 15.76
N ILE A 84 8.04 14.45 16.32
CA ILE A 84 8.18 15.30 17.49
C ILE A 84 7.36 14.64 18.60
N LYS A 85 8.06 14.09 19.61
CA LYS A 85 7.48 13.22 20.65
C LYS A 85 6.79 12.01 20.00
N ASP A 86 5.50 11.79 20.27
CA ASP A 86 4.71 10.68 19.76
C ASP A 86 3.86 11.05 18.53
N GLN A 87 4.13 12.21 17.92
CA GLN A 87 3.38 12.70 16.76
C GLN A 87 4.25 12.76 15.51
N ASN A 88 3.67 12.34 14.39
CA ASN A 88 4.26 12.44 13.07
C ASN A 88 3.79 13.72 12.38
N TYR A 89 4.73 14.55 11.93
CA TYR A 89 4.47 15.77 11.19
C TYR A 89 4.88 15.57 9.74
N PHE A 90 3.93 15.80 8.82
CA PHE A 90 4.11 15.60 7.39
C PHE A 90 4.37 16.95 6.72
N ILE A 91 5.58 17.11 6.20
CA ILE A 91 5.99 18.30 5.45
C ILE A 91 5.98 17.93 3.98
N TYR A 92 5.05 18.48 3.20
CA TYR A 92 5.01 18.27 1.75
C TYR A 92 6.30 18.77 1.12
N LYS A 93 6.93 17.93 0.30
CA LYS A 93 8.13 18.31 -0.46
C LYS A 93 7.79 18.50 -1.93
N TYR A 94 7.32 17.45 -2.58
CA TYR A 94 7.11 17.49 -4.03
C TYR A 94 6.18 16.38 -4.53
N SER A 95 5.82 16.46 -5.82
CA SER A 95 4.99 15.48 -6.53
C SER A 95 5.60 15.17 -7.87
N ARG A 96 5.84 13.89 -8.16
CA ARG A 96 6.41 13.47 -9.45
C ARG A 96 5.55 12.43 -10.14
N GLN A 97 5.63 12.40 -11.47
CA GLN A 97 5.01 11.35 -12.25
C GLN A 97 5.64 9.99 -11.89
N VAL A 98 4.80 8.96 -11.91
CA VAL A 98 5.24 7.58 -11.81
C VAL A 98 5.58 7.12 -13.22
N ASN A 99 6.87 6.88 -13.50
CA ASN A 99 7.28 6.23 -14.74
C ASN A 99 6.83 4.77 -14.71
N LEU A 100 5.61 4.50 -15.18
CA LEU A 100 5.02 3.16 -15.24
C LEU A 100 5.76 2.24 -16.24
N GLY A 101 6.62 2.80 -17.10
CA GLY A 101 7.38 2.08 -18.13
C GLY A 101 8.49 1.16 -17.59
N ASP A 102 8.95 1.37 -16.36
CA ASP A 102 9.99 0.54 -15.71
C ASP A 102 9.39 -0.54 -14.79
N THR A 103 8.11 -0.88 -14.96
CA THR A 103 7.55 -2.05 -14.29
C THR A 103 8.33 -3.25 -14.81
N PRO A 104 9.04 -4.02 -13.95
CA PRO A 104 9.79 -5.17 -14.42
C PRO A 104 8.86 -6.05 -15.25
N ALA A 105 9.37 -6.52 -16.40
CA ALA A 105 8.62 -7.42 -17.26
C ALA A 105 8.03 -8.53 -16.38
N ARG A 106 6.71 -8.76 -16.52
CA ARG A 106 5.99 -9.75 -15.70
C ARG A 106 6.84 -11.03 -15.66
N PRO A 107 7.24 -11.55 -14.48
CA PRO A 107 8.03 -12.77 -14.44
C PRO A 107 7.25 -13.98 -15.00
N TYR A 108 5.93 -13.84 -15.16
CA TYR A 108 4.98 -14.88 -15.52
C TYR A 108 4.60 -14.87 -16.99
N LYS A 109 4.48 -16.07 -17.57
CA LYS A 109 4.31 -16.31 -19.01
C LYS A 109 2.85 -16.46 -19.42
N GLY A 110 1.90 -16.17 -18.53
CA GLY A 110 0.45 -16.25 -18.77
C GLY A 110 -0.09 -17.68 -18.83
N LYS A 111 0.67 -18.65 -18.32
CA LYS A 111 0.28 -20.08 -18.28
C LYS A 111 -0.06 -20.54 -16.87
N GLU A 112 0.21 -19.69 -15.89
CA GLU A 112 0.07 -19.98 -14.48
C GLU A 112 -1.39 -20.22 -14.11
N VAL A 113 -1.61 -21.11 -13.14
CA VAL A 113 -2.94 -21.43 -12.64
C VAL A 113 -2.99 -21.17 -11.15
N PHE A 114 -4.01 -20.44 -10.73
CA PHE A 114 -4.27 -20.08 -9.35
C PHE A 114 -5.27 -21.05 -8.74
N ASP A 115 -5.06 -21.37 -7.47
CA ASP A 115 -5.98 -22.19 -6.67
C ASP A 115 -6.08 -21.60 -5.27
N ILE A 116 -7.29 -21.55 -4.73
CA ILE A 116 -7.53 -21.14 -3.34
C ILE A 116 -8.40 -22.17 -2.65
N LYS A 117 -7.90 -22.69 -1.54
CA LYS A 117 -8.56 -23.71 -0.75
C LYS A 117 -8.74 -23.23 0.68
N GLN A 118 -9.97 -23.29 1.18
CA GLN A 118 -10.24 -23.10 2.59
C GLN A 118 -9.62 -24.24 3.40
N LEU A 119 -8.81 -23.90 4.39
CA LEU A 119 -8.23 -24.84 5.35
C LEU A 119 -9.09 -24.92 6.62
N ASP A 120 -9.58 -23.76 7.05
CA ASP A 120 -10.48 -23.56 8.21
C ASP A 120 -11.24 -22.23 8.00
N SER A 121 -12.17 -21.88 8.89
CA SER A 121 -13.07 -20.70 8.80
C SER A 121 -12.39 -19.41 8.30
N LEU A 122 -11.23 -19.06 8.87
CA LEU A 122 -10.46 -17.86 8.53
C LEU A 122 -9.05 -18.17 8.02
N HIS A 123 -8.80 -19.41 7.60
CA HIS A 123 -7.50 -19.86 7.11
C HIS A 123 -7.62 -20.41 5.69
N TYR A 124 -6.81 -19.89 4.77
CA TYR A 124 -6.86 -20.22 3.36
C TYR A 124 -5.46 -20.57 2.86
N ASN A 125 -5.37 -21.55 1.96
CA ASN A 125 -4.17 -21.81 1.19
C ASN A 125 -4.39 -21.28 -0.23
N PHE A 126 -3.51 -20.39 -0.68
CA PHE A 126 -3.40 -19.91 -2.03
C PHE A 126 -2.16 -20.50 -2.70
N VAL A 127 -2.34 -21.22 -3.80
CA VAL A 127 -1.25 -21.84 -4.57
C VAL A 127 -1.23 -21.28 -5.97
N VAL A 128 -0.02 -20.99 -6.46
CA VAL A 128 0.23 -20.63 -7.86
C VAL A 128 1.06 -21.73 -8.50
N PHE A 129 0.54 -22.31 -9.57
CA PHE A 129 1.20 -23.35 -10.35
C PHE A 129 1.75 -22.78 -11.65
N LYS A 130 2.91 -23.29 -12.10
CA LYS A 130 3.57 -22.88 -13.37
C LYS A 130 2.69 -23.07 -14.62
N ASN A 131 1.79 -24.04 -14.58
CA ASN A 131 0.97 -24.43 -15.70
C ASN A 131 -0.28 -25.20 -15.26
N SER A 132 -1.18 -25.42 -16.21
CA SER A 132 -2.43 -26.18 -16.03
C SER A 132 -2.25 -27.63 -15.59
N GLN A 133 -1.06 -28.23 -15.74
CA GLN A 133 -0.80 -29.59 -15.22
C GLN A 133 -0.63 -29.62 -13.70
N ARG A 134 -0.51 -28.46 -13.03
CA ARG A 134 -0.42 -28.30 -11.57
C ARG A 134 0.70 -29.12 -10.89
N LYS A 135 1.75 -29.48 -11.64
CA LYS A 135 2.87 -30.29 -11.12
C LYS A 135 3.89 -29.49 -10.31
N ASN A 136 4.11 -28.22 -10.67
CA ASN A 136 5.14 -27.38 -10.07
C ASN A 136 4.51 -26.11 -9.47
N LYS A 137 4.66 -25.92 -8.16
CA LYS A 137 4.24 -24.72 -7.44
C LYS A 137 5.30 -23.63 -7.57
N GLU A 138 4.89 -22.42 -7.91
CA GLU A 138 5.71 -21.21 -7.84
C GLU A 138 5.54 -20.51 -6.51
N ILE A 139 4.31 -20.49 -6.00
CA ILE A 139 3.95 -19.89 -4.73
C ILE A 139 3.02 -20.83 -3.99
N ASP A 140 3.26 -20.98 -2.69
CA ASP A 140 2.35 -21.62 -1.74
C ASP A 140 2.21 -20.67 -0.56
N ALA A 141 1.00 -20.16 -0.33
CA ALA A 141 0.73 -19.12 0.65
C ALA A 141 -0.40 -19.54 1.61
N ILE A 142 -0.14 -19.47 2.91
CA ILE A 142 -1.13 -19.60 3.96
C ILE A 142 -1.56 -18.20 4.38
N ILE A 143 -2.83 -17.89 4.15
CA ILE A 143 -3.45 -16.61 4.45
C ILE A 143 -4.35 -16.80 5.66
N LYS A 144 -4.11 -16.01 6.69
CA LYS A 144 -4.95 -15.94 7.89
C LYS A 144 -5.69 -14.62 7.91
N LEU A 145 -7.01 -14.70 8.00
CA LEU A 145 -7.91 -13.56 8.10
C LEU A 145 -8.35 -13.33 9.53
N GLU A 146 -8.84 -12.11 9.77
CA GLU A 146 -9.56 -11.73 10.98
C GLU A 146 -10.76 -10.87 10.57
N ILE A 147 -11.87 -11.01 11.29
CA ILE A 147 -13.08 -10.21 11.07
C ILE A 147 -12.86 -8.84 11.73
N GLY A 148 -13.15 -7.76 11.01
CA GLY A 148 -12.91 -6.39 11.46
C GLY A 148 -13.99 -5.42 11.04
N GLU A 149 -13.71 -4.12 11.21
CA GLU A 149 -14.64 -3.03 10.87
C GLU A 149 -14.48 -2.54 9.41
N PHE A 150 -13.45 -2.99 8.71
CA PHE A 150 -13.11 -2.61 7.34
C PHE A 150 -12.49 -3.79 6.58
N ASP A 151 -12.53 -3.71 5.25
CA ASP A 151 -11.87 -4.69 4.39
C ASP A 151 -10.44 -4.26 4.07
N TYR A 152 -9.49 -5.17 4.31
CA TYR A 152 -8.09 -5.00 3.94
C TYR A 152 -7.49 -6.35 3.55
N ILE A 153 -7.71 -6.72 2.29
CA ILE A 153 -7.24 -7.97 1.69
C ILE A 153 -6.13 -7.61 0.70
N ASP A 154 -4.92 -7.48 1.22
CA ASP A 154 -3.66 -7.32 0.47
C ASP A 154 -2.70 -8.44 0.88
N PHE A 155 -2.39 -9.35 -0.04
CA PHE A 155 -1.56 -10.51 0.30
C PHE A 155 -0.10 -10.10 0.55
N GLY A 156 0.33 -8.96 0.01
CA GLY A 156 1.70 -8.47 0.10
C GLY A 156 2.74 -9.38 -0.57
N ILE A 157 2.32 -10.35 -1.38
CA ILE A 157 3.17 -11.15 -2.26
C ILE A 157 3.31 -10.36 -3.59
N ASP A 158 4.29 -10.64 -4.44
CA ASP A 158 4.54 -9.93 -5.72
C ASP A 158 3.24 -9.43 -6.41
N HIS A 159 3.16 -8.11 -6.66
CA HIS A 159 1.93 -7.34 -6.90
C HIS A 159 1.04 -7.86 -8.04
N ILE A 160 1.61 -8.56 -9.03
CA ILE A 160 0.86 -9.06 -10.18
C ILE A 160 0.04 -10.31 -9.82
N ILE A 161 0.51 -11.10 -8.86
CA ILE A 161 -0.04 -12.41 -8.51
C ILE A 161 -1.13 -12.28 -7.46
N THR A 162 -0.99 -11.29 -6.59
CA THR A 162 -1.89 -11.12 -5.45
C THR A 162 -3.25 -10.63 -5.88
N PHE A 163 -3.36 -9.81 -6.92
CA PHE A 163 -4.66 -9.25 -7.33
C PHE A 163 -5.69 -10.33 -7.69
N ASP A 164 -5.32 -11.32 -8.51
CA ASP A 164 -6.24 -12.41 -8.88
C ASP A 164 -6.56 -13.31 -7.68
N GLY A 165 -5.59 -13.54 -6.80
CA GLY A 165 -5.79 -14.27 -5.56
C GLY A 165 -6.72 -13.56 -4.57
N GLU A 166 -6.56 -12.25 -4.42
CA GLU A 166 -7.38 -11.38 -3.59
C GLU A 166 -8.83 -11.36 -4.08
N ILE A 167 -9.05 -11.27 -5.39
CA ILE A 167 -10.38 -11.37 -6.01
C ILE A 167 -11.01 -12.73 -5.72
N GLN A 168 -10.27 -13.83 -5.92
CA GLN A 168 -10.78 -15.17 -5.67
C GLN A 168 -11.12 -15.38 -4.21
N LEU A 169 -10.29 -14.90 -3.29
CA LEU A 169 -10.57 -14.95 -1.86
C LEU A 169 -11.84 -14.15 -1.52
N LYS A 170 -11.95 -12.90 -1.97
CA LYS A 170 -13.15 -12.08 -1.72
C LYS A 170 -14.46 -12.73 -2.18
N ARG A 171 -14.43 -13.52 -3.26
CA ARG A 171 -15.62 -14.22 -3.77
C ARG A 171 -16.10 -15.37 -2.90
N ILE A 172 -15.22 -15.98 -2.10
CA ILE A 172 -15.57 -17.11 -1.24
C ILE A 172 -15.81 -16.70 0.22
N LEU A 173 -15.47 -15.46 0.58
CA LEU A 173 -15.75 -14.90 1.90
C LEU A 173 -17.23 -14.56 2.06
N ASN A 174 -17.72 -14.60 3.30
CA ASN A 174 -19.09 -14.23 3.59
C ASN A 174 -19.24 -12.69 3.48
N PRO A 175 -20.08 -12.18 2.58
CA PRO A 175 -20.20 -10.73 2.33
C PRO A 175 -20.77 -9.93 3.51
N GLU A 176 -21.38 -10.58 4.51
CA GLU A 176 -21.89 -9.94 5.73
C GLU A 176 -20.79 -9.45 6.68
N TYR A 177 -19.58 -10.01 6.53
CA TYR A 177 -18.43 -9.65 7.37
C TYR A 177 -17.39 -8.90 6.55
N LYS A 178 -16.64 -8.06 7.25
CA LYS A 178 -15.46 -7.41 6.71
C LYS A 178 -14.23 -8.10 7.25
N TYR A 179 -13.20 -8.20 6.40
CA TYR A 179 -12.03 -9.01 6.69
C TYR A 179 -10.76 -8.23 6.45
N PHE A 180 -9.78 -8.43 7.32
CA PHE A 180 -8.41 -8.04 7.05
C PHE A 180 -7.46 -9.23 7.15
N ILE A 181 -6.36 -9.16 6.40
CA ILE A 181 -5.30 -10.17 6.50
C ILE A 181 -4.53 -9.93 7.79
N LYS A 182 -4.59 -10.90 8.70
CA LYS A 182 -3.78 -10.90 9.92
C LYS A 182 -2.35 -11.34 9.64
N SER A 183 -2.18 -12.34 8.77
CA SER A 183 -0.86 -12.78 8.34
C SER A 183 -0.90 -13.57 7.03
N THR A 184 0.19 -13.50 6.28
CA THR A 184 0.45 -14.30 5.09
C THR A 184 1.82 -14.97 5.22
N GLU A 185 1.87 -16.29 5.32
CA GLU A 185 3.11 -17.07 5.17
C GLU A 185 3.19 -17.56 3.73
N TYR A 186 4.20 -17.17 2.96
CA TYR A 186 4.34 -17.62 1.57
C TYR A 186 5.73 -18.16 1.25
N ARG A 187 5.75 -19.13 0.33
CA ARG A 187 6.96 -19.82 -0.10
C ARG A 187 7.14 -19.74 -1.61
N TYR A 188 8.26 -19.15 -2.08
CA TYR A 188 8.63 -19.17 -3.49
C TYR A 188 9.40 -20.45 -3.84
N ASN A 189 8.89 -21.21 -4.82
CA ASN A 189 9.50 -22.44 -5.35
C ASN A 189 10.09 -23.34 -4.24
N SER A 190 9.36 -23.46 -3.12
CA SER A 190 9.70 -24.18 -1.86
C SER A 190 11.03 -23.82 -1.15
N LYS A 191 11.81 -22.87 -1.66
CA LYS A 191 13.17 -22.57 -1.15
C LYS A 191 13.25 -21.32 -0.28
N PHE A 192 12.41 -20.33 -0.57
CA PHE A 192 12.37 -19.05 0.15
C PHE A 192 11.03 -18.93 0.86
N SER A 193 11.04 -18.63 2.15
CA SER A 193 9.83 -18.48 2.97
C SER A 193 9.83 -17.12 3.63
N THR A 194 8.72 -16.41 3.48
CA THR A 194 8.47 -15.12 4.12
C THR A 194 7.14 -15.15 4.82
N THR A 195 7.10 -14.57 6.01
CA THR A 195 5.85 -14.30 6.73
C THR A 195 5.65 -12.80 6.82
N LYS A 196 4.48 -12.34 6.41
CA LYS A 196 3.97 -10.99 6.67
C LYS A 196 2.91 -11.08 7.75
N SER A 197 2.97 -10.24 8.77
CA SER A 197 1.98 -10.20 9.86
C SER A 197 1.60 -8.76 10.17
N VAL A 198 0.30 -8.53 10.35
CA VAL A 198 -0.20 -7.26 10.88
C VAL A 198 -0.01 -7.25 12.39
N GLU A 199 0.91 -6.40 12.84
CA GLU A 199 1.26 -6.25 14.25
C GLU A 199 0.30 -5.29 14.96
N LEU A 200 -0.12 -4.22 14.28
CA LEU A 200 -0.99 -3.19 14.86
C LEU A 200 -1.95 -2.64 13.80
N ILE A 201 -3.21 -2.48 14.21
CA ILE A 201 -4.21 -1.66 13.53
C ILE A 201 -4.74 -0.68 14.57
N GLN A 202 -4.71 0.60 14.26
CA GLN A 202 -5.14 1.66 15.17
C GLN A 202 -6.03 2.65 14.42
N LYS A 203 -7.20 2.98 14.97
CA LYS A 203 -8.02 4.09 14.47
C LYS A 203 -7.28 5.41 14.65
N VAL A 204 -7.32 6.23 13.62
CA VAL A 204 -6.72 7.56 13.59
C VAL A 204 -7.63 8.53 12.85
N ASP A 205 -7.36 9.82 12.96
CA ASP A 205 -7.98 10.86 12.15
C ASP A 205 -6.85 11.72 11.56
N LEU A 206 -6.24 11.22 10.50
CA LEU A 206 -5.19 11.94 9.79
C LEU A 206 -5.78 12.62 8.56
N ILE A 207 -5.60 13.94 8.48
CA ILE A 207 -5.99 14.74 7.34
C ILE A 207 -4.73 15.37 6.73
N LEU A 208 -4.50 15.13 5.44
CA LEU A 208 -3.40 15.72 4.68
C LEU A 208 -3.92 16.65 3.59
N ASN A 209 -3.38 17.86 3.57
CA ASN A 209 -3.62 18.83 2.51
C ASN A 209 -2.43 18.82 1.54
N VAL A 210 -2.68 18.43 0.30
CA VAL A 210 -1.67 18.32 -0.76
C VAL A 210 -1.90 19.44 -1.77
N PRO A 211 -0.91 20.30 -2.05
CA PRO A 211 -1.04 21.30 -3.11
C PRO A 211 -1.22 20.65 -4.49
N SER A 212 -2.08 21.18 -5.36
CA SER A 212 -2.23 20.68 -6.75
C SER A 212 -1.02 20.94 -7.66
N ILE A 213 0.12 21.34 -7.12
CA ILE A 213 1.31 21.70 -7.88
C ILE A 213 2.20 20.46 -8.03
N LEU A 214 2.37 20.00 -9.27
CA LEU A 214 3.44 19.08 -9.65
C LEU A 214 4.79 19.76 -9.50
N LYS A 215 5.70 19.14 -8.76
CA LYS A 215 7.09 19.58 -8.59
C LYS A 215 7.97 18.37 -8.85
N GLU A 216 8.65 18.34 -9.99
CA GLU A 216 9.64 17.29 -10.23
C GLU A 216 10.90 17.61 -9.42
N PRO A 217 11.46 16.64 -8.67
CA PRO A 217 12.69 16.89 -7.93
C PRO A 217 13.83 17.08 -8.93
N ALA A 218 14.63 18.14 -8.75
CA ALA A 218 15.84 18.34 -9.51
C ALA A 218 16.99 17.49 -8.94
N ASN A 219 17.04 17.34 -7.60
CA ASN A 219 18.05 16.57 -6.88
C ASN A 219 17.52 16.05 -5.52
N TRP A 220 18.19 15.08 -4.91
CA TRP A 220 17.86 14.61 -3.54
C TRP A 220 18.05 15.71 -2.47
N SER A 221 18.87 16.72 -2.77
CA SER A 221 19.06 17.92 -1.94
C SER A 221 17.75 18.67 -1.69
N ASP A 222 16.76 18.57 -2.59
CA ASP A 222 15.45 19.22 -2.45
C ASP A 222 14.63 18.67 -1.26
N PHE A 223 15.12 17.59 -0.65
CA PHE A 223 14.55 17.00 0.57
C PHE A 223 15.18 17.54 1.86
N GLU A 224 16.37 18.15 1.79
CA GLU A 224 17.21 18.47 2.94
C GLU A 224 16.80 19.77 3.65
N ASP A 225 16.21 20.71 2.90
CA ASP A 225 15.67 21.98 3.41
C ASP A 225 14.20 21.82 3.85
#